data_AF-A0A9Q4KMP0-F1
#
_entry.id   AF-A0A9Q4KMP0-F1
#
_cell.length_a   1.000
_cell.length_b   1.000
_cell.length_c   1.000
_cell.angle_alpha   90.00
_cell.angle_beta   90.00
_cell.angle_gamma   90.00
#
_symmetry.space_group_name_H-M   'P 1'
#
loop_
_entity.id
_entity.type
_entity.pdbx_description
1 polymer ?
#
loop_
_entity_poly.entity_id
_entity_poly.type
_entity_poly.pdbx_seq_one_letter_code
_entity_poly.pdbx_strand_id
1 'polypeptide(L)'
;MGLNIKTCNDMFHCYSELKAGRGDAFAGANLIVLAYPIIDKKLEVNVSGIGTASYYAIGIQKGNADLLNALNQELINLSKEGFFKKAFEDTLNPFYKGTADKKYFLLDDIYRIFG
;
A
#
# COMPACT_ATOMS: atom_id res chain seq x y z
N MET A 1 -22.83 18.99 -9.30
CA MET A 1 -22.98 17.66 -8.69
C MET A 1 -21.58 17.22 -8.30
N GLY A 2 -21.30 17.04 -7.02
CA GLY A 2 -19.95 16.81 -6.50
C GLY A 2 -19.99 15.93 -5.26
N LEU A 3 -18.85 15.34 -4.90
CA LEU A 3 -18.71 14.52 -3.70
C LEU A 3 -18.78 15.43 -2.45
N ASN A 4 -19.54 15.01 -1.43
CA ASN A 4 -19.49 15.62 -0.11
C ASN A 4 -18.40 14.91 0.71
N ILE A 5 -17.20 15.51 0.75
CA ILE A 5 -16.03 14.88 1.37
C ILE A 5 -15.98 15.23 2.86
N LYS A 6 -15.95 14.21 3.71
CA LYS A 6 -15.61 14.32 5.12
C LYS A 6 -14.22 13.72 5.35
N THR A 7 -13.43 14.36 6.20
CA THR A 7 -12.11 13.86 6.59
C THR A 7 -12.16 13.20 7.97
N CYS A 8 -11.18 12.34 8.23
CA CYS A 8 -11.01 11.67 9.52
C CYS A 8 -9.57 11.87 10.01
N ASN A 9 -9.37 11.68 11.30
CA ASN A 9 -8.03 11.76 11.92
C ASN A 9 -7.08 10.68 11.38
N ASP A 10 -7.59 9.48 11.09
CA ASP A 10 -6.83 8.37 10.54
C ASP A 10 -7.77 7.40 9.77
N MET A 11 -7.16 6.35 9.18
CA MET A 11 -7.89 5.36 8.38
C MET A 11 -8.82 4.46 9.22
N PHE A 12 -8.51 4.21 10.49
CA PHE A 12 -9.36 3.40 11.38
C PHE A 12 -10.61 4.18 11.81
N HIS A 13 -10.45 5.48 12.07
CA HIS A 13 -11.56 6.38 12.31
C HIS A 13 -12.49 6.40 11.08
N CYS A 14 -11.96 6.62 9.87
CA CYS A 14 -12.78 6.62 8.66
C CYS A 14 -13.48 5.28 8.38
N TYR A 15 -12.81 4.16 8.64
CA TYR A 15 -13.43 2.83 8.57
C TYR A 15 -14.60 2.68 9.57
N SER A 16 -14.43 3.19 10.80
CA SER A 16 -15.48 3.17 11.82
C SER A 16 -16.69 4.04 11.45
N GLU A 17 -16.43 5.22 10.86
CA GLU A 17 -17.47 6.12 10.33
C GLU A 17 -18.28 5.46 9.19
N LEU A 18 -17.57 4.80 8.25
CA LEU A 18 -18.20 4.03 7.18
C LEU A 18 -19.11 2.94 7.75
N LYS A 19 -18.62 2.16 8.71
CA LYS A 19 -19.40 1.10 9.36
C LYS A 19 -20.62 1.61 10.13
N ALA A 20 -20.54 2.83 10.64
CA ALA A 20 -21.66 3.48 11.31
C ALA A 20 -22.66 4.13 10.33
N GLY A 21 -22.46 3.98 9.02
CA GLY A 21 -23.35 4.53 7.99
C GLY A 21 -23.23 6.05 7.83
N ARG A 22 -22.12 6.65 8.28
CA ARG A 22 -21.92 8.12 8.24
C ARG A 22 -21.28 8.63 6.94
N GLY A 23 -20.95 7.72 6.02
CA GLY A 23 -20.53 7.99 4.66
C GLY A 23 -20.85 6.81 3.73
N ASP A 24 -21.03 7.09 2.44
CA ASP A 24 -21.38 6.09 1.43
C ASP A 24 -20.16 5.28 0.94
N ALA A 25 -18.97 5.85 1.05
CA ALA A 25 -17.71 5.24 0.66
C ALA A 25 -16.53 5.79 1.47
N PHE A 26 -15.44 5.02 1.53
CA PHE A 26 -14.16 5.43 2.09
C PHE A 26 -13.07 5.25 1.03
N ALA A 27 -12.26 6.29 0.83
CA ALA A 27 -11.05 6.23 0.01
C ALA A 27 -9.82 6.39 0.90
N GLY A 28 -8.82 5.55 0.69
CA GLY A 28 -7.57 5.54 1.45
C GLY A 28 -6.47 4.82 0.68
N ALA A 29 -5.34 4.58 1.34
CA ALA A 29 -4.24 3.83 0.73
C ALA A 29 -4.69 2.42 0.32
N ASN A 30 -4.42 2.03 -0.92
CA ASN A 30 -4.85 0.75 -1.50
C ASN A 30 -4.53 -0.45 -0.60
N LEU A 31 -3.31 -0.50 -0.05
CA LEU A 31 -2.89 -1.61 0.82
C LEU A 31 -3.80 -1.77 2.04
N ILE A 32 -4.25 -0.66 2.63
CA ILE A 32 -5.13 -0.69 3.79
C ILE A 32 -6.57 -0.99 3.38
N VAL A 33 -7.06 -0.36 2.31
CA VAL A 33 -8.43 -0.55 1.85
C VAL A 33 -8.68 -2.00 1.39
N LEU A 34 -7.69 -2.63 0.73
CA LEU A 34 -7.76 -4.03 0.31
C LEU A 34 -7.83 -5.01 1.50
N ALA A 35 -7.42 -4.62 2.70
CA ALA A 35 -7.51 -5.44 3.90
C ALA A 35 -8.95 -5.56 4.43
N TYR A 36 -9.81 -4.56 4.20
CA TYR A 36 -11.12 -4.50 4.85
C TYR A 36 -12.09 -5.61 4.43
N PRO A 37 -12.23 -5.99 3.15
CA PRO A 37 -13.06 -7.13 2.76
C PRO A 37 -12.62 -8.47 3.37
N ILE A 38 -11.35 -8.59 3.75
CA ILE A 38 -10.81 -9.82 4.36
C ILE A 38 -11.27 -9.95 5.81
N ILE A 39 -11.36 -8.84 6.55
CA ILE A 39 -11.77 -8.81 7.95
C ILE A 39 -13.26 -8.50 8.16
N ASP A 40 -13.93 -7.89 7.17
CA ASP A 40 -15.35 -7.58 7.17
C ASP A 40 -15.97 -7.92 5.81
N LYS A 41 -16.61 -9.09 5.74
CA LYS A 41 -17.21 -9.63 4.50
C LYS A 41 -18.38 -8.81 3.96
N LYS A 42 -18.85 -7.79 4.69
CA LYS A 42 -19.91 -6.88 4.21
C LYS A 42 -19.37 -5.75 3.33
N LEU A 43 -18.04 -5.61 3.28
CA LEU A 43 -17.38 -4.58 2.50
C LEU A 43 -16.75 -5.16 1.24
N GLU A 44 -16.68 -4.32 0.22
CA GLU A 44 -16.05 -4.62 -1.06
C GLU A 44 -15.22 -3.41 -1.52
N VAL A 45 -14.27 -3.66 -2.42
CA VAL A 45 -13.45 -2.62 -3.05
C VAL A 45 -13.85 -2.53 -4.52
N ASN A 46 -14.69 -1.54 -4.84
CA ASN A 46 -15.19 -1.33 -6.21
C ASN A 46 -14.29 -0.42 -7.06
N VAL A 47 -13.42 0.36 -6.42
CA VAL A 47 -12.46 1.23 -7.09
C VAL A 47 -11.07 0.92 -6.55
N SER A 48 -10.28 0.22 -7.34
CA SER A 48 -8.95 -0.29 -6.94
C SER A 48 -7.81 0.70 -7.17
N GLY A 49 -8.11 1.91 -7.63
CA GLY A 49 -7.12 2.98 -7.82
C GLY A 49 -7.77 4.26 -8.32
N ILE A 50 -7.28 5.40 -7.83
CA ILE A 50 -7.69 6.73 -8.23
C ILE A 50 -6.42 7.54 -8.51
N GLY A 51 -6.29 8.07 -9.72
CA GLY A 51 -5.15 8.89 -10.11
C GLY A 51 -3.85 8.10 -10.31
N THR A 52 -2.72 8.77 -10.13
CA THR A 52 -1.39 8.21 -10.36
C THR A 52 -0.93 7.35 -9.19
N ALA A 53 -0.32 6.21 -9.48
CA ALA A 53 0.30 5.36 -8.47
C ALA A 53 1.43 6.11 -7.75
N SER A 54 1.49 5.93 -6.43
CA SER A 54 2.56 6.44 -5.57
C SER A 54 3.25 5.27 -4.86
N TYR A 55 4.53 5.44 -4.54
CA TYR A 55 5.34 4.41 -3.91
C TYR A 55 5.61 4.74 -2.45
N TYR A 56 5.68 3.72 -1.60
CA TYR A 56 6.23 3.86 -0.25
C TYR A 56 7.74 3.93 -0.32
N ALA A 57 8.34 4.89 0.39
CA ALA A 57 9.77 5.13 0.40
C ALA A 57 10.27 5.42 1.81
N ILE A 58 11.58 5.24 2.02
CA ILE A 58 12.24 5.57 3.28
C ILE A 58 12.60 7.06 3.27
N GLY A 59 12.06 7.82 4.23
CA GLY A 59 12.42 9.22 4.43
C GLY A 59 13.69 9.36 5.26
N ILE A 60 14.62 10.18 4.81
CA ILE A 60 15.86 10.51 5.54
C ILE A 60 16.02 12.02 5.69
N GLN A 61 16.94 12.44 6.57
CA GLN A 61 17.27 13.86 6.73
C GLN A 61 17.85 14.43 5.44
N LYS A 62 17.33 15.59 5.01
CA LYS A 62 17.82 16.31 3.83
C LYS A 62 19.32 16.61 3.97
N GLY A 63 20.09 16.26 2.93
CA GLY A 63 21.54 16.46 2.88
C GLY A 63 22.39 15.27 3.32
N ASN A 64 21.79 14.23 3.89
CA ASN A 64 22.53 13.01 4.29
C ASN A 64 22.73 12.07 3.09
N ALA A 65 23.69 12.41 2.22
CA ALA A 65 23.98 11.67 1.00
C ALA A 65 24.52 10.24 1.27
N ASP A 66 25.32 10.06 2.33
CA ASP A 66 25.90 8.76 2.65
C ASP A 66 24.82 7.75 3.03
N LEU A 67 23.87 8.14 3.89
CA LEU A 67 22.74 7.28 4.26
C LEU A 67 21.80 7.04 3.08
N LEU A 68 21.57 8.05 2.24
CA LEU A 68 20.76 7.90 1.02
C LEU A 68 21.33 6.81 0.12
N ASN A 69 22.63 6.88 -0.16
CA ASN A 69 23.31 5.96 -1.06
C ASN A 69 23.36 4.55 -0.47
N ALA A 70 23.66 4.43 0.83
CA ALA A 70 23.64 3.14 1.52
C ALA A 70 22.27 2.47 1.46
N LEU A 71 21.19 3.19 1.77
CA LEU A 71 19.82 2.65 1.71
C LEU A 71 19.41 2.27 0.29
N ASN A 72 19.69 3.12 -0.70
CA ASN A 72 19.36 2.81 -2.09
C ASN A 72 20.08 1.54 -2.57
N GLN A 73 21.38 1.42 -2.27
CA GLN A 73 22.16 0.23 -2.63
C GLN A 73 21.61 -1.02 -1.95
N GLU A 74 21.26 -0.93 -0.67
CA GLU A 74 20.73 -2.06 0.08
C GLU A 74 19.35 -2.49 -0.42
N LEU A 75 18.47 -1.55 -0.75
CA LEU A 75 17.16 -1.88 -1.35
C LEU A 75 17.32 -2.63 -2.69
N ILE A 76 18.31 -2.25 -3.51
CA ILE A 76 18.63 -2.95 -4.76
C ILE A 76 19.15 -4.36 -4.45
N ASN A 77 20.06 -4.51 -3.49
CA ASN A 77 20.63 -5.81 -3.10
C ASN A 77 19.52 -6.76 -2.60
N LEU A 78 18.68 -6.29 -1.67
CA LEU A 78 17.53 -7.05 -1.17
C LEU A 78 16.58 -7.48 -2.29
N SER A 79 16.34 -6.60 -3.28
CA SER A 79 15.55 -6.98 -4.45
C SER A 79 16.21 -8.09 -5.27
N LYS A 80 17.53 -8.03 -5.50
CA LYS A 80 18.28 -9.05 -6.25
C LYS A 80 18.30 -10.40 -5.53
N GLU A 81 18.33 -10.37 -4.20
CA GLU A 81 18.24 -11.56 -3.35
C GLU A 81 16.82 -12.14 -3.25
N GLY A 82 15.82 -11.47 -3.84
CA GLY A 82 14.43 -11.91 -3.81
C GLY A 82 13.73 -11.67 -2.47
N PHE A 83 14.29 -10.84 -1.59
CA PHE A 83 13.77 -10.57 -0.25
C PHE A 83 12.31 -10.10 -0.29
N PHE A 84 11.99 -9.09 -1.11
CA PHE A 84 10.63 -8.53 -1.16
C PHE A 84 9.60 -9.52 -1.69
N LYS A 85 9.97 -10.31 -2.70
CA LYS A 85 9.11 -11.36 -3.23
C LYS A 85 8.81 -12.41 -2.17
N LYS A 86 9.85 -12.88 -1.47
CA LYS A 86 9.70 -13.84 -0.37
C LYS A 86 8.85 -13.25 0.76
N ALA A 87 9.09 -12.01 1.16
CA ALA A 87 8.29 -11.34 2.18
C ALA A 87 6.81 -11.25 1.78
N PHE A 88 6.51 -10.91 0.52
CA PHE A 88 5.14 -10.92 0.00
C PHE A 88 4.52 -12.33 0.06
N GLU A 89 5.22 -13.34 -0.44
CA GLU A 89 4.74 -14.73 -0.50
C GLU A 89 4.50 -15.32 0.90
N ASP A 90 5.41 -15.07 1.85
CA ASP A 90 5.39 -15.68 3.18
C ASP A 90 4.46 -14.95 4.16
N THR A 91 4.21 -13.64 3.96
CA THR A 91 3.47 -12.83 4.95
C THR A 91 2.23 -12.13 4.40
N LEU A 92 2.34 -11.43 3.27
CA LEU A 92 1.26 -10.58 2.77
C LEU A 92 0.22 -11.39 2.00
N ASN A 93 0.65 -12.23 1.06
CA ASN A 93 -0.27 -13.03 0.26
C ASN A 93 -1.17 -13.95 1.12
N PRO A 94 -0.66 -14.63 2.18
CA PRO A 94 -1.51 -15.38 3.10
C PRO A 94 -2.55 -14.52 3.82
N PHE A 95 -2.17 -13.30 4.24
CA PHE A 95 -3.10 -12.35 4.84
C PHE A 95 -4.16 -11.90 3.84
N TYR A 96 -3.75 -11.53 2.63
CA TYR A 96 -4.66 -11.09 1.57
C TYR A 96 -5.43 -12.21 0.88
N LYS A 97 -5.17 -13.49 1.22
CA LYS A 97 -5.86 -14.66 0.65
C LYS A 97 -5.89 -14.66 -0.87
N GLY A 98 -4.84 -14.13 -1.52
CA GLY A 98 -4.75 -13.99 -2.97
C GLY A 98 -5.70 -12.96 -3.60
N THR A 99 -6.41 -12.15 -2.82
CA THR A 99 -7.33 -11.12 -3.35
C THR A 99 -6.65 -9.80 -3.71
N ALA A 100 -5.40 -9.62 -3.30
CA ALA A 100 -4.61 -8.43 -3.61
C ALA A 100 -3.54 -8.78 -4.66
N ASP A 101 -3.52 -8.01 -5.75
CA ASP A 101 -2.54 -8.18 -6.83
C ASP A 101 -1.13 -7.85 -6.32
N LYS A 102 -0.17 -8.74 -6.56
CA LYS A 102 1.24 -8.59 -6.16
C LYS A 102 1.87 -7.28 -6.66
N LYS A 103 1.39 -6.71 -7.77
CA LYS A 103 1.89 -5.45 -8.33
C LYS A 103 1.71 -4.25 -7.39
N TYR A 104 0.80 -4.35 -6.41
CA TYR A 104 0.62 -3.31 -5.40
C TYR A 104 1.73 -3.33 -4.34
N PHE A 105 2.49 -4.42 -4.24
CA PHE A 105 3.48 -4.65 -3.19
C PHE A 105 4.91 -4.76 -3.75
N LEU A 106 5.05 -5.31 -4.95
CA LEU A 106 6.33 -5.58 -5.58
C LEU A 106 6.65 -4.54 -6.64
N LEU A 107 7.89 -4.06 -6.64
CA LEU A 107 8.42 -3.08 -7.60
C LEU A 107 9.35 -3.75 -8.61
N ASP A 108 8.97 -4.96 -9.07
CA ASP A 108 9.78 -5.80 -9.96
C ASP A 108 10.23 -5.02 -11.20
N ASP A 109 9.34 -4.21 -11.78
CA ASP A 109 9.64 -3.40 -12.97
C ASP A 109 10.69 -2.30 -12.71
N ILE A 110 10.70 -1.70 -11.52
CA ILE A 110 11.67 -0.66 -11.14
C ILE A 110 13.03 -1.29 -10.90
N TYR A 111 13.08 -2.36 -10.09
CA TYR A 111 14.35 -2.99 -9.74
C TYR A 111 15.01 -3.71 -10.92
N ARG A 112 14.23 -4.16 -11.92
CA ARG A 112 14.78 -4.71 -13.17
C ARG A 112 15.62 -3.68 -13.95
N ILE A 113 15.41 -2.38 -13.76
CA ILE A 113 16.22 -1.32 -14.40
C ILE A 113 17.61 -1.22 -13.75
N PHE A 114 17.72 -1.55 -12.47
CA PHE A 114 18.98 -1.54 -11.70
C PHE A 114 19.66 -2.92 -11.65
N GLY A 115 19.11 -3.88 -12.40
CA GLY A 115 19.50 -5.28 -12.50
C GLY A 115 20.50 -5.55 -13.59
#